data_AF-A0A414NEX6-F1
#
_entry.id   AF-A0A414NEX6-F1
#
_cell.length_a   1.000
_cell.length_b   1.000
_cell.length_c   1.000
_cell.angle_alpha   90.00
_cell.angle_beta   90.00
_cell.angle_gamma   90.00
#
_symmetry.space_group_name_H-M   'P 1'
#
loop_
_entity.id
_entity.type
_entity.pdbx_description
1 polymer ?
#
loop_
_entity_poly.entity_id
_entity_poly.type
_entity_poly.pdbx_seq_one_letter_code
_entity_poly.pdbx_strand_id
1 'polypeptide(L)'
;MFYNYAELEDGTQLAFSNVLDSGEVQVSIERPVDLGFDSAMCTLPAFEWSEIEGFDDADIARLDSFVHNNAQLILRLAREVSREYA
;
A
#
# COMPACT_ATOMS: atom_id res chain seq x y z
N MET A 1 -2.96 9.84 -7.16
CA MET A 1 -4.27 9.40 -6.61
C MET A 1 -4.11 7.99 -6.10
N PHE A 2 -4.77 7.60 -5.00
CA PHE A 2 -4.80 6.22 -4.52
C PHE A 2 -6.06 5.49 -5.01
N TYR A 3 -5.92 4.18 -5.23
CA TYR A 3 -6.96 3.28 -5.70
C TYR A 3 -7.03 2.07 -4.77
N ASN A 4 -8.23 1.74 -4.30
CA ASN A 4 -8.44 0.64 -3.37
C ASN A 4 -7.97 -0.69 -3.97
N TYR A 5 -7.28 -1.48 -3.16
CA TYR A 5 -6.73 -2.78 -3.55
C TYR A 5 -7.40 -3.93 -2.79
N ALA A 6 -7.34 -3.89 -1.46
CA ALA A 6 -7.78 -4.97 -0.60
C ALA A 6 -8.19 -4.45 0.77
N GLU A 7 -9.10 -5.18 1.41
CA GLU A 7 -9.47 -5.05 2.81
C GLU A 7 -9.16 -6.38 3.51
N LEU A 8 -8.42 -6.32 4.62
CA LEU A 8 -8.07 -7.49 5.42
C LEU A 8 -9.12 -7.75 6.50
N GLU A 9 -9.08 -8.93 7.11
CA GLU A 9 -10.07 -9.36 8.11
C GLU A 9 -10.15 -8.45 9.34
N ASP A 10 -9.06 -7.77 9.69
CA ASP A 10 -8.97 -6.80 10.80
C ASP A 10 -9.44 -5.38 10.40
N GLY A 11 -9.98 -5.21 9.19
CA GLY A 11 -10.40 -3.92 8.66
C GLY A 11 -9.27 -3.08 8.07
N THR A 12 -8.05 -3.60 8.02
CA THR A 12 -6.92 -2.91 7.38
C THR A 12 -7.18 -2.75 5.89
N GLN A 13 -7.12 -1.53 5.40
CA GLN A 13 -7.28 -1.16 4.01
C GLN A 13 -5.90 -1.01 3.34
N LEU A 14 -5.78 -1.51 2.12
CA LEU A 14 -4.63 -1.26 1.26
C LEU A 14 -5.10 -0.55 -0.01
N ALA A 15 -4.39 0.51 -0.38
CA ALA A 15 -4.60 1.23 -1.63
C ALA A 15 -3.26 1.51 -2.31
N PHE A 16 -3.22 1.51 -3.64
CA PHE A 16 -2.00 1.82 -4.41
C PHE A 16 -2.15 3.11 -5.21
N SER A 17 -1.04 3.79 -5.46
CA SER A 17 -1.00 4.98 -6.31
C SER A 17 -0.96 4.62 -7.80
N ASN A 18 -1.29 5.59 -8.67
CA ASN A 18 -0.77 5.53 -10.05
C ASN A 18 0.77 5.45 -10.05
N VAL A 19 1.37 5.10 -11.19
CA VAL A 19 2.82 5.21 -11.36
C VAL A 19 3.21 6.68 -11.23
N LEU A 20 4.09 6.96 -10.29
CA LEU A 20 4.60 8.30 -10.02
C LEU A 20 5.60 8.73 -11.09
N ASP A 21 5.94 10.01 -11.15
CA ASP A 21 6.93 10.54 -12.10
C ASP A 21 8.32 9.91 -11.90
N SER A 22 8.63 9.45 -10.68
CA SER A 22 9.84 8.67 -10.37
C SER A 22 9.82 7.25 -10.95
N GLY A 23 8.68 6.77 -11.44
CA GLY A 23 8.45 5.39 -11.89
C GLY A 23 8.04 4.44 -10.78
N GLU A 24 7.91 4.92 -9.54
CA GLU A 24 7.55 4.14 -8.36
C GLU A 24 6.03 4.07 -8.17
N VAL A 25 5.61 3.15 -7.31
CA VAL A 25 4.22 3.03 -6.86
C VAL A 25 4.20 2.99 -5.35
N GLN A 26 3.38 3.84 -4.74
CA GLN A 26 3.16 3.84 -3.31
C GLN A 26 1.96 2.98 -2.95
N VAL A 27 2.09 2.19 -1.90
CA VAL A 27 1.01 1.42 -1.28
C VAL A 27 0.74 2.03 0.09
N SER A 28 -0.43 2.65 0.26
CA SER A 28 -0.92 3.13 1.54
C SER A 28 -1.65 2.01 2.27
N ILE A 29 -1.36 1.87 3.56
CA ILE A 29 -1.97 0.90 4.45
C ILE A 29 -2.54 1.66 5.64
N GLU A 30 -3.83 1.48 5.91
CA GLU A 30 -4.52 2.14 7.02
C GLU A 30 -5.36 1.11 7.78
N ARG A 31 -5.20 1.06 9.12
CA ARG A 31 -6.00 0.19 9.99
C ARG A 31 -6.83 1.05 10.94
N PRO A 32 -8.18 0.98 10.91
CA PRO A 32 -9.01 1.79 11.80
C PRO A 32 -8.80 1.38 13.27
N VAL A 33 -8.73 2.37 14.15
CA VAL A 33 -8.65 2.20 15.60
C VAL A 33 -9.67 3.12 16.30
N ASP A 34 -9.95 2.91 17.59
CA ASP A 34 -11.01 3.60 18.34
C ASP A 34 -11.03 5.13 18.15
N LEU A 35 -9.86 5.76 18.04
CA LEU A 35 -9.69 7.21 17.88
C LEU A 35 -8.80 7.58 16.68
N GLY A 36 -8.96 6.92 15.53
CA GLY A 36 -8.25 7.29 14.31
C GLY A 36 -7.91 6.07 13.46
N PHE A 37 -6.68 6.05 12.95
CA PHE A 37 -6.13 4.93 12.19
C PHE A 37 -4.63 4.79 12.44
N ASP A 38 -4.14 3.56 12.47
CA ASP A 38 -2.73 3.26 12.25
C ASP A 38 -2.44 3.44 10.75
N SER A 39 -1.24 3.89 10.41
CA SER A 39 -0.86 4.12 9.00
C SER A 39 0.55 3.64 8.70
N ALA A 40 0.77 3.21 7.46
CA ALA A 40 2.08 2.91 6.92
C ALA A 40 2.07 3.08 5.40
N MET A 41 3.23 3.42 4.85
CA MET A 41 3.44 3.53 3.40
C MET A 41 4.54 2.57 2.97
N CYS A 42 4.34 1.87 1.85
CA CYS A 42 5.35 1.03 1.23
C CYS A 42 5.60 1.48 -0.21
N THR A 43 6.85 1.76 -0.57
CA THR A 43 7.24 2.20 -1.91
C THR A 43 7.78 1.04 -2.73
N LEU A 44 7.10 0.71 -3.82
CA LEU A 44 7.46 -0.33 -4.78
C LEU A 44 8.26 0.26 -5.96
N PRO A 45 9.22 -0.51 -6.52
CA PRO A 45 9.51 -1.92 -6.26
C PRO A 45 10.56 -2.17 -5.17
N ALA A 46 11.06 -1.12 -4.50
CA ALA A 46 12.15 -1.24 -3.52
C ALA A 46 11.70 -1.86 -2.18
N PHE A 47 10.39 -1.92 -1.93
CA PHE A 47 9.79 -2.33 -0.65
C PHE A 47 10.28 -1.47 0.51
N GLU A 48 10.43 -0.17 0.26
CA GLU A 48 10.83 0.79 1.29
C GLU A 48 9.63 1.21 2.11
N TRP A 49 9.68 0.90 3.40
CA TRP A 49 8.63 1.26 4.36
C TRP A 49 8.91 2.63 4.99
N SER A 50 7.89 3.46 5.08
CA SER A 50 7.93 4.81 5.67
C SER A 50 6.61 5.16 6.32
N GLU A 51 6.59 6.28 7.07
CA GLU A 51 5.37 6.81 7.70
C GLU A 51 4.63 5.77 8.56
N ILE A 52 5.39 4.91 9.24
CA ILE A 52 4.82 3.86 10.11
C ILE A 52 4.38 4.49 11.42
N GLU A 53 3.07 4.50 11.66
CA GLU A 53 2.43 4.94 12.89
C GLU A 53 1.44 3.89 13.37
N GLY A 54 1.57 3.43 14.62
CA GLY A 54 0.64 2.49 15.25
C GLY A 54 0.85 1.01 14.93
N PHE A 55 1.51 0.67 13.83
CA PHE A 55 1.92 -0.71 13.53
C PHE A 55 3.19 -1.11 14.27
N ASP A 56 3.21 -2.33 14.82
CA ASP A 56 4.41 -2.93 15.40
C ASP A 56 5.23 -3.75 14.38
N ASP A 57 6.38 -4.29 14.80
CA ASP A 57 7.25 -5.07 13.93
C ASP A 57 6.57 -6.32 13.35
N ALA A 58 5.63 -6.93 14.09
CA ALA A 58 4.92 -8.13 13.65
C ALA A 58 3.84 -7.78 12.62
N ASP A 59 3.14 -6.66 12.82
CA ASP A 59 2.24 -6.07 11.85
C ASP A 59 2.98 -5.76 10.54
N ILE A 60 4.11 -5.06 10.61
CA ILE A 60 4.91 -4.72 9.43
C ILE A 60 5.42 -5.98 8.72
N ALA A 61 5.89 -7.00 9.44
CA ALA A 61 6.32 -8.25 8.81
C ALA A 61 5.18 -8.97 8.06
N ARG A 62 3.96 -8.94 8.61
CA ARG A 62 2.76 -9.50 7.98
C ARG A 62 2.37 -8.71 6.73
N LEU A 63 2.34 -7.38 6.84
CA LEU A 63 2.00 -6.48 5.74
C LEU A 63 3.05 -6.55 4.62
N ASP A 64 4.33 -6.62 4.97
CA ASP A 64 5.43 -6.79 4.03
C ASP A 64 5.30 -8.09 3.22
N SER A 65 4.99 -9.19 3.90
CA SER A 65 4.70 -10.47 3.22
C SER A 65 3.52 -10.35 2.26
N PHE A 66 2.45 -9.65 2.68
CA PHE A 66 1.28 -9.43 1.83
C PHE A 66 1.64 -8.58 0.60
N VAL A 67 2.34 -7.47 0.78
CA VAL A 67 2.74 -6.57 -0.31
C VAL A 67 3.66 -7.28 -1.29
N HIS A 68 4.66 -8.04 -0.81
CA HIS A 68 5.54 -8.84 -1.67
C HIS A 68 4.78 -9.86 -2.53
N ASN A 69 3.83 -10.58 -1.93
CA ASN A 69 3.02 -11.57 -2.65
C ASN A 69 2.12 -10.95 -3.73
N ASN A 70 1.76 -9.67 -3.56
CA ASN A 70 0.84 -8.96 -4.43
C ASN A 70 1.51 -7.94 -5.36
N ALA A 71 2.82 -7.68 -5.20
CA ALA A 71 3.54 -6.59 -5.86
C ALA A 71 3.39 -6.60 -7.38
N GLN A 72 3.46 -7.78 -8.01
CA GLN A 72 3.32 -7.89 -9.47
C GLN A 72 1.96 -7.45 -9.97
N LEU A 73 0.89 -7.77 -9.23
CA LEU A 73 -0.47 -7.36 -9.58
C LEU A 73 -0.66 -5.86 -9.32
N ILE A 74 -0.21 -5.35 -8.17
CA ILE A 74 -0.28 -3.93 -7.82
C ILE A 74 0.44 -3.08 -8.89
N LEU A 75 1.67 -3.42 -9.26
CA LEU A 75 2.45 -2.70 -10.29
C LEU A 75 1.81 -2.77 -11.68
N ARG A 76 1.08 -3.85 -11.98
CA ARG A 76 0.29 -3.94 -13.21
C ARG A 76 -0.90 -2.99 -13.18
N LEU A 77 -1.70 -3.04 -12.12
CA LEU A 77 -2.89 -2.19 -11.97
C LEU A 77 -2.52 -0.70 -11.95
N ALA A 78 -1.44 -0.34 -11.26
CA ALA A 78 -0.90 1.02 -11.25
C ALA A 78 -0.60 1.55 -12.67
N ARG A 79 -0.02 0.71 -13.54
CA ARG A 79 0.24 1.07 -14.94
C ARG A 79 -1.04 1.18 -15.76
N GLU A 80 -2.05 0.37 -15.47
CA GLU A 80 -3.35 0.41 -16.16
C GLU A 80 -4.07 1.71 -15.82
N VAL A 81 -4.21 2.07 -14.53
CA VAL A 81 -4.86 3.33 -14.12
C VAL A 81 -4.08 4.57 -14.59
N SER A 82 -2.75 4.50 -14.63
CA SER A 82 -1.94 5.62 -15.14
C SER A 82 -2.20 5.93 -16.61
N ARG A 83 -2.62 4.93 -17.40
CA ARG A 83 -2.96 5.12 -18.82
C ARG A 83 -4.39 5.62 -19.02
N GLU A 84 -5.30 5.24 -18.12
CA GLU A 84 -6.70 5.65 -18.18
C GLU A 84 -6.88 7.15 -17.85
N TYR A 85 -5.95 7.71 -17.07
CA TYR A 85 -5.96 9.12 -16.66
C TYR A 85 -4.82 9.97 -17.26
N ALA A 86 -4.12 9.47 -18.28
CA ALA A 86 -3.13 10.22 -19.07
C ALA A 86 -3.76 10.83 -20.33
#